data_AF-A0A848U1Z0-F1
#
_entry.id   AF-A0A848U1Z0-F1
#
_cell.length_a   1.000
_cell.length_b   1.000
_cell.length_c   1.000
_cell.angle_alpha   90.00
_cell.angle_beta   90.00
_cell.angle_gamma   90.00
#
_symmetry.space_group_name_H-M   'P 1'
#
loop_
_entity.id
_entity.type
_entity.pdbx_description
1 polymer ?
#
loop_
_entity_poly.entity_id
_entity_poly.type
_entity_poly.pdbx_seq_one_letter_code
_entity_poly.pdbx_strand_id
1 'polypeptide(L)' 'MKTIAIITGDIINSRGHNTAVWMDSLKSFLLQFGDTPSTWEIYRGDEIQIRMPMKQALYAALQLKAL' A
#
# COMPACT_ATOMS: atom_id res chain seq x y z
N MET A 1 -12.15 6.98 -21.36
CA MET A 1 -11.36 7.21 -20.14
C MET A 1 -11.04 5.86 -19.50
N LYS A 2 -9.79 5.65 -19.04
CA LYS A 2 -9.41 4.42 -18.34
C LYS A 2 -9.76 4.58 -16.86
N THR A 3 -10.72 3.81 -16.36
CA THR A 3 -11.11 3.84 -14.94
C THR A 3 -9.96 3.29 -14.08
N ILE A 4 -9.61 4.03 -13.04
CA ILE A 4 -8.59 3.65 -12.06
C ILE A 4 -9.27 3.32 -10.73
N ALA A 5 -8.66 2.42 -9.96
CA ALA A 5 -9.01 2.17 -8.58
C ALA A 5 -7.94 2.79 -7.67
N ILE A 6 -8.39 3.30 -6.54
CA ILE A 6 -7.53 3.77 -5.46
C ILE A 6 -7.81 2.88 -4.25
N ILE A 7 -6.75 2.25 -3.73
CA ILE A 7 -6.78 1.52 -2.46
C ILE A 7 -6.15 2.43 -1.42
N THR A 8 -6.82 2.62 -0.29
CA THR A 8 -6.25 3.25 0.89
C THR A 8 -6.19 2.24 2.04
N GLY A 9 -5.18 2.36 2.89
CA GLY A 9 -4.99 1.50 4.05
C GLY A 9 -4.29 2.25 5.19
N ASP A 10 -4.49 1.77 6.41
CA ASP A 10 -3.87 2.30 7.62
C ASP A 10 -3.43 1.12 8.50
N ILE A 11 -2.26 1.23 9.13
CA ILE A 11 -1.70 0.18 9.99
C ILE A 11 -2.25 0.38 11.40
N ILE A 12 -3.08 -0.56 11.82
CA ILE A 12 -3.66 -0.58 13.17
C ILE A 12 -2.55 -0.68 14.21
N ASN A 13 -2.60 0.17 15.24
CA ASN A 13 -1.63 0.23 16.34
C ASN A 13 -0.17 0.45 15.88
N SER A 14 0.04 1.16 14.77
CA SER A 14 1.37 1.59 14.30
C SER A 14 2.15 2.37 15.37
N ARG A 15 1.46 3.18 16.18
CA ARG A 15 2.01 3.97 17.28
C ARG A 15 2.42 3.06 18.43
N GLY A 16 3.71 3.00 18.73
CA GLY A 16 4.27 2.22 19.85
C GLY A 16 5.02 0.95 19.44
N HIS A 17 5.03 0.61 18.16
CA HIS A 17 5.82 -0.48 17.61
C HIS A 17 6.96 0.05 16.73
N ASN A 18 8.07 -0.68 16.67
CA ASN A 18 9.19 -0.29 15.82
C ASN A 18 8.80 -0.44 14.34
N THR A 19 8.68 0.69 13.64
CA THR A 19 8.35 0.78 12.21
C THR A 19 9.24 -0.10 11.32
N ALA A 20 10.50 -0.32 11.71
CA ALA A 20 11.43 -1.16 10.97
C ALA A 20 10.95 -2.61 10.80
N VAL A 21 10.04 -3.10 11.66
CA VAL A 21 9.56 -4.49 11.61
C VAL A 21 8.68 -4.76 10.38
N TRP A 22 7.94 -3.77 9.90
CA TRP A 22 6.98 -3.94 8.79
C TRP A 22 7.28 -3.06 7.58
N MET A 23 8.05 -1.98 7.74
CA MET A 23 8.30 -1.01 6.68
C MET A 23 9.02 -1.62 5.47
N ASP A 24 10.01 -2.47 5.70
CA ASP A 24 10.77 -3.10 4.61
C ASP A 24 9.89 -4.07 3.81
N SER A 25 9.14 -4.95 4.50
CA SER A 25 8.19 -5.86 3.87
C SER A 25 7.09 -5.13 3.09
N LEU A 26 6.54 -4.05 3.68
CA LEU A 26 5.53 -3.22 3.04
C LEU A 26 6.08 -2.56 1.78
N LYS A 27 7.27 -1.93 1.85
CA LYS A 27 7.91 -1.31 0.67
C LYS A 27 8.22 -2.34 -0.42
N SER A 28 8.76 -3.50 -0.05
CA SER A 28 9.02 -4.59 -1.01
C SER A 28 7.75 -5.08 -1.71
N PHE A 29 6.62 -5.12 -0.99
CA PHE A 29 5.33 -5.41 -1.60
C PHE A 29 4.87 -4.30 -2.55
N LEU A 30 4.91 -3.04 -2.11
CA LEU A 30 4.43 -1.90 -2.89
C LEU A 30 5.23 -1.67 -4.19
N LEU A 31 6.54 -1.94 -4.17
CA LEU A 31 7.41 -1.88 -5.34
C LEU A 31 6.96 -2.81 -6.49
N GLN A 32 6.15 -3.84 -6.21
CA GLN A 32 5.60 -4.73 -7.24
C GLN A 32 4.56 -4.03 -8.13
N PHE A 33 3.97 -2.93 -7.66
CA PHE A 33 2.97 -2.17 -8.41
C PHE A 33 3.57 -1.04 -9.25
N GLY A 34 4.81 -0.61 -8.96
CA GLY A 34 5.52 0.44 -9.69
C GLY A 34 6.24 1.41 -8.76
N ASP A 35 6.59 2.58 -9.30
CA ASP A 35 7.38 3.59 -8.58
C ASP A 35 6.49 4.55 -7.77
N THR A 36 6.96 4.88 -6.58
CA THR A 36 6.44 5.97 -5.76
C THR A 36 6.94 7.34 -6.26
N PRO A 37 6.16 8.44 -6.14
CA PRO A 37 4.81 8.56 -5.58
C PRO A 37 3.69 8.32 -6.61
N SER A 38 4.06 8.03 -7.86
CA SER A 38 3.09 7.96 -8.97
C SER A 38 2.08 6.82 -8.85
N THR A 39 2.53 5.67 -8.34
CA THR A 39 1.75 4.44 -8.28
C THR A 39 1.31 4.09 -6.86
N TRP A 40 2.16 4.38 -5.88
CA TRP A 40 1.84 4.21 -4.47
C TRP A 40 2.58 5.22 -3.62
N GLU A 41 2.08 5.46 -2.43
CA GLU A 41 2.70 6.31 -1.42
C GLU A 41 2.43 5.76 -0.02
N ILE A 42 3.44 5.83 0.84
CA ILE A 42 3.24 5.75 2.29
C ILE A 42 3.36 7.17 2.80
N TYR A 43 2.31 7.69 3.42
CA TYR A 43 2.26 9.04 3.94
C TYR A 43 1.89 9.01 5.42
N ARG A 44 2.29 10.06 6.16
CA ARG A 44 2.13 10.15 7.62
C ARG A 44 2.75 9.02 8.46
N GLY A 45 3.49 8.11 7.82
CA GLY A 45 4.27 7.06 8.46
C GLY A 45 3.69 5.67 8.22
N ASP A 46 2.37 5.54 8.21
CA ASP A 46 1.60 4.29 8.24
C ASP A 46 0.36 4.27 7.35
N GLU A 47 -0.06 5.42 6.80
CA GLU A 47 -1.14 5.48 5.82
C GLU A 47 -0.59 5.11 4.42
N ILE A 48 -1.32 4.27 3.69
CA ILE A 48 -0.92 3.71 2.40
C ILE A 48 -1.95 4.11 1.36
N GLN A 49 -1.49 4.54 0.18
CA GLN A 49 -2.33 4.71 -1.01
C GLN A 49 -1.72 3.98 -2.20
N ILE A 50 -2.55 3.29 -2.99
CA ILE A 50 -2.13 2.63 -4.24
C ILE A 50 -3.11 2.98 -5.36
N ARG A 51 -2.57 3.39 -6.52
CA ARG A 51 -3.28 3.68 -7.76
C ARG A 51 -3.07 2.53 -8.74
N MET A 52 -4.14 1.88 -9.20
CA MET A 52 -4.01 0.73 -10.12
C MET A 52 -5.25 0.48 -10.99
N PRO A 53 -5.18 -0.41 -12.00
CA PRO A 53 -6.36 -0.84 -12.75
C PRO A 53 -7.40 -1.53 -11.86
N MET A 54 -8.68 -1.22 -12.06
CA MET A 54 -9.79 -1.76 -11.24
C MET A 54 -9.81 -3.29 -11.12
N LYS A 55 -9.46 -4.02 -12.20
CA LYS A 55 -9.45 -5.49 -12.20
C LYS A 55 -8.48 -6.12 -11.20
N GLN A 56 -7.45 -5.39 -10.77
CA GLN A 56 -6.43 -5.88 -9.84
C GLN A 56 -6.72 -5.45 -8.39
N ALA A 57 -7.62 -4.48 -8.18
CA ALA A 57 -7.75 -3.77 -6.91
C ALA A 57 -8.13 -4.68 -5.74
N LEU A 58 -9.11 -5.56 -5.92
CA LEU A 58 -9.56 -6.46 -4.85
C LEU A 58 -8.44 -7.43 -4.44
N TYR A 59 -7.74 -8.01 -5.41
CA TYR A 59 -6.66 -8.95 -5.12
C TYR A 59 -5.50 -8.26 -4.42
N ALA A 60 -5.08 -7.08 -4.89
CA ALA A 60 -4.04 -6.30 -4.26
C ALA A 60 -4.39 -5.88 -2.82
N ALA A 61 -5.66 -5.51 -2.56
CA ALA A 61 -6.12 -5.17 -1.22
C ALA A 61 -6.06 -6.39 -0.27
N LEU A 62 -6.41 -7.58 -0.75
CA LEU A 62 -6.28 -8.82 0.02
C LEU A 62 -4.82 -9.18 0.31
N GLN A 63 -3.93 -9.01 -0.66
CA GLN A 63 -2.50 -9.20 -0.47
C GLN A 63 -1.91 -8.20 0.54
N LEU A 64 -2.30 -6.93 0.44
CA LEU A 64 -1.90 -5.89 1.40
C LEU A 64 -2.34 -6.23 2.83
N LYS A 65 -3.55 -6.78 3.00
CA LYS A 65 -4.06 -7.20 4.32
C LYS A 65 -3.36 -8.44 4.89
N ALA A 66 -2.80 -9.28 4.04
CA ALA A 66 -2.16 -10.54 4.40
C ALA A 66 -0.66 -10.42 4.75
N LEU A 67 -0.02 -9.31 4.39
CA LEU A 67 1.29 -8.90 4.91
C LEU A 67 1.26 -8.81 6.44
#